data_AF-A0A2N3B9L4-F1
#
_entry.id   AF-A0A2N3B9L4-F1
#
_cell.length_a   1.000
_cell.length_b   1.000
_cell.length_c   1.000
_cell.angle_alpha   90.00
_cell.angle_beta   90.00
_cell.angle_gamma   90.00
#
_symmetry.space_group_name_H-M   'P 1'
#
loop_
_entity.id
_entity.type
_entity.pdbx_description
1 polymer ?
#
loop_
_entity_poly.entity_id
_entity_poly.type
_entity_poly.pdbx_seq_one_letter_code
_entity_poly.pdbx_strand_id
1 'polypeptide(L)'
;SLAGLAPITRESGRWKGQSRIGGGRRGLRRALYMPALVATRHNRQLGQTYQALCGAGKPAKVALTAVMRKLLILANALIRDDRKWAETAP
;
A
#
# COMPACT_ATOMS: atom_id res chain seq x y z
N SER A 1 -10.10 -0.87 8.91
CA SER A 1 -9.06 -0.53 7.91
C SER A 1 -9.48 0.70 7.12
N LEU A 2 -8.67 1.76 7.09
CA LEU A 2 -9.03 3.07 6.53
C LEU A 2 -9.34 3.02 5.02
N ALA A 3 -8.48 2.39 4.22
CA ALA A 3 -8.69 2.22 2.77
C ALA A 3 -8.86 0.75 2.32
N GLY A 4 -8.87 -0.22 3.24
CA GLY A 4 -9.06 -1.63 2.88
C GLY A 4 -7.95 -2.21 2.01
N LEU A 5 -6.68 -1.86 2.30
CA LEU A 5 -5.48 -2.28 1.54
C LEU A 5 -4.80 -3.54 2.10
N ALA A 6 -5.27 -4.04 3.25
CA ALA A 6 -4.77 -5.31 3.79
C ALA A 6 -5.40 -6.46 3.01
N PRO A 7 -4.62 -7.49 2.60
CA PRO A 7 -5.19 -8.72 2.08
C PRO A 7 -6.08 -9.39 3.13
N ILE A 8 -7.27 -9.81 2.71
CA ILE A 8 -8.20 -10.61 3.49
C ILE A 8 -8.09 -12.03 2.97
N THR A 9 -7.65 -12.93 3.85
CA THR A 9 -7.55 -14.36 3.59
C THR A 9 -8.94 -14.96 3.43
N ARG A 10 -9.15 -15.78 2.40
CA ARG A 10 -10.42 -16.46 2.14
C ARG A 10 -10.15 -17.96 2.16
N GLU A 11 -10.18 -18.54 3.35
CA GLU A 11 -9.80 -19.92 3.61
C GLU A 11 -10.86 -20.58 4.50
N SER A 12 -11.11 -21.87 4.29
CA SER A 12 -12.03 -22.66 5.11
C SER A 12 -11.49 -24.07 5.26
N GLY A 13 -10.86 -24.38 6.40
CA GLY A 13 -10.36 -25.73 6.75
C GLY A 13 -9.49 -26.38 5.67
N ARG A 14 -10.14 -27.04 4.70
CA ARG A 14 -9.52 -27.73 3.55
C ARG A 14 -9.32 -26.85 2.30
N TRP A 15 -9.98 -25.71 2.20
CA TRP A 15 -9.92 -24.84 1.01
C TRP A 15 -9.08 -23.60 1.24
N LYS A 16 -8.13 -23.35 0.33
CA LYS A 16 -7.27 -22.16 0.33
C LYS A 16 -7.55 -21.27 -0.89
N GLY A 17 -8.30 -20.20 -0.68
CA GLY A 17 -8.63 -19.24 -1.74
C GLY A 17 -7.58 -18.13 -1.92
N GLN A 18 -7.75 -17.36 -2.99
CA GLN A 18 -6.93 -16.16 -3.20
C GLN A 18 -7.31 -15.07 -2.19
N SER A 19 -6.31 -14.50 -1.54
CA SER A 19 -6.48 -13.32 -0.69
C SER A 19 -6.82 -12.09 -1.53
N ARG A 20 -7.76 -11.26 -1.06
CA ARG A 20 -8.21 -10.06 -1.77
C ARG A 20 -8.23 -8.86 -0.85
N ILE A 21 -7.98 -7.67 -1.41
CA ILE A 21 -8.20 -6.42 -0.69
C ILE A 21 -9.69 -6.05 -0.71
N GLY A 22 -10.20 -5.49 0.39
CA GLY A 22 -11.63 -5.25 0.55
C GLY A 22 -11.95 -4.40 1.77
N GLY A 23 -13.24 -4.03 1.90
CA GLY A 23 -13.71 -3.13 2.97
C GLY A 23 -13.15 -1.70 2.86
N GLY A 24 -13.22 -0.97 3.97
CA GLY A 24 -12.71 0.41 4.11
C GLY A 24 -13.34 1.43 3.15
N ARG A 25 -12.75 2.62 3.08
CA ARG A 25 -13.23 3.73 2.23
C ARG A 25 -12.77 3.51 0.78
N ARG A 26 -13.70 3.07 -0.08
CA ARG A 26 -13.42 2.77 -1.51
C ARG A 26 -12.87 3.97 -2.27
N GLY A 27 -13.40 5.17 -2.03
CA GLY A 27 -12.93 6.41 -2.67
C GLY A 27 -11.46 6.68 -2.37
N LEU A 28 -11.07 6.61 -1.10
CA LEU A 28 -9.68 6.78 -0.68
C LEU A 28 -8.75 5.72 -1.29
N ARG A 29 -9.20 4.46 -1.35
CA ARG A 29 -8.44 3.40 -2.03
C ARG A 29 -8.18 3.73 -3.50
N ARG A 30 -9.18 4.24 -4.22
CA ARG A 30 -9.02 4.66 -5.63
C ARG A 30 -8.08 5.85 -5.74
N ALA A 31 -8.24 6.85 -4.88
CA ALA A 31 -7.41 8.05 -4.86
C ALA A 31 -5.92 7.76 -4.62
N LEU A 32 -5.59 6.70 -3.87
CA LEU A 32 -4.20 6.30 -3.60
C LEU A 32 -3.50 5.62 -4.79
N TYR A 33 -4.23 5.20 -5.82
CA TYR A 33 -3.65 4.42 -6.92
C TYR A 33 -2.65 5.24 -7.76
N MET A 34 -3.05 6.44 -8.21
CA MET A 34 -2.19 7.31 -9.02
C MET A 34 -0.96 7.81 -8.23
N PRO A 35 -1.09 8.28 -6.98
CA PRO A 35 0.07 8.60 -6.14
C PRO A 35 1.04 7.43 -5.96
N ALA A 36 0.53 6.20 -5.79
CA ALA A 36 1.40 5.03 -5.69
C ALA A 36 2.19 4.78 -6.98
N LEU A 37 1.57 4.94 -8.16
CA LEU A 37 2.27 4.81 -9.45
C LEU A 37 3.37 5.87 -9.64
N VAL A 38 3.11 7.10 -9.23
CA VAL A 38 4.11 8.18 -9.29
C VAL A 38 5.24 7.91 -8.30
N ALA A 39 4.89 7.49 -7.07
CA ALA A 39 5.86 7.19 -6.03
C ALA A 39 6.81 6.05 -6.41
N THR A 40 6.34 5.01 -7.12
CA THR A 40 7.25 3.93 -7.55
C THR A 40 8.28 4.37 -8.58
N ARG A 41 8.03 5.46 -9.30
CA ARG A 41 8.96 6.00 -10.33
C ARG A 41 9.91 7.05 -9.76
N HIS A 42 9.41 7.93 -8.91
CA HIS A 42 10.15 9.12 -8.47
C HIS A 42 10.66 9.05 -7.04
N ASN A 43 10.09 8.20 -6.19
CA ASN A 43 10.56 8.04 -4.81
C ASN A 43 11.40 6.76 -4.70
N ARG A 44 12.71 6.92 -4.43
CA ARG A 44 13.67 5.81 -4.37
C ARG A 44 13.27 4.73 -3.36
N GLN A 45 12.84 5.10 -2.15
CA GLN A 45 12.49 4.15 -1.09
C GLN A 45 11.23 3.34 -1.42
N LEU A 46 10.20 3.99 -1.96
CA LEU A 46 8.96 3.32 -2.36
C LEU A 46 9.13 2.51 -3.65
N GLY A 47 9.94 3.00 -4.59
CA GLY A 47 10.36 2.28 -5.79
C GLY A 47 11.13 0.99 -5.48
N GLN A 48 12.08 1.04 -4.54
CA GLN A 48 12.79 -0.16 -4.06
C GLN A 48 11.84 -1.19 -3.45
N THR A 49 10.87 -0.76 -2.64
CA THR A 49 9.87 -1.67 -2.08
C THR A 49 9.09 -2.37 -3.20
N TYR A 50 8.66 -1.61 -4.21
CA TYR A 50 7.93 -2.16 -5.35
C TYR A 50 8.78 -3.16 -6.13
N GLN A 51 10.01 -2.79 -6.48
CA GLN A 51 10.95 -3.64 -7.22
C GLN A 51 11.29 -4.91 -6.44
N ALA A 52 11.52 -4.83 -5.13
CA ALA A 52 11.80 -5.98 -4.28
C ALA A 52 10.63 -6.99 -4.28
N LEU A 53 9.39 -6.50 -4.19
CA LEU A 53 8.20 -7.36 -4.25
C LEU A 53 8.02 -8.00 -5.63
N CYS A 54 8.23 -7.24 -6.70
CA CYS A 54 8.20 -7.77 -8.07
C CYS A 54 9.31 -8.80 -8.30
N GLY A 55 10.53 -8.53 -7.83
CA GLY A 55 11.67 -9.46 -7.89
C GLY A 55 11.43 -10.75 -7.11
N ALA A 56 10.66 -10.68 -6.01
CA ALA A 56 10.16 -11.84 -5.28
C ALA A 56 8.97 -12.56 -5.96
N GLY A 57 8.67 -12.25 -7.22
CA GLY A 57 7.62 -12.88 -8.02
C GLY A 57 6.19 -12.44 -7.68
N LYS A 58 6.01 -11.36 -6.90
CA LYS A 58 4.66 -10.84 -6.63
C LYS A 58 4.13 -10.12 -7.87
N PRO A 59 2.83 -10.28 -8.20
CA PRO A 59 2.23 -9.52 -9.29
C PRO A 59 2.38 -8.00 -9.07
N ALA A 60 2.66 -7.25 -10.14
CA ALA A 60 2.88 -5.80 -10.07
C ALA A 60 1.75 -5.06 -9.32
N LYS A 61 0.49 -5.47 -9.51
CA LYS A 61 -0.66 -4.87 -8.82
C LYS A 61 -0.65 -5.11 -7.30
N VAL A 62 -0.14 -6.26 -6.85
CA VAL A 62 0.04 -6.58 -5.42
C VAL A 62 1.16 -5.74 -4.83
N ALA A 63 2.29 -5.63 -5.54
CA ALA A 63 3.39 -4.76 -5.13
C ALA A 63 2.94 -3.29 -5.02
N LEU A 64 2.17 -2.81 -6.00
CA LEU A 64 1.60 -1.46 -5.98
C LEU A 64 0.63 -1.25 -4.81
N THR A 65 -0.19 -2.26 -4.48
CA THR A 65 -1.08 -2.22 -3.31
C THR A 65 -0.29 -2.07 -1.99
N ALA A 66 0.89 -2.68 -1.88
CA ALA A 66 1.77 -2.49 -0.73
C ALA A 66 2.31 -1.05 -0.64
N VAL A 67 2.66 -0.44 -1.78
CA VAL A 67 3.07 0.97 -1.85
C VAL A 67 1.93 1.91 -1.43
N MET A 68 0.70 1.66 -1.91
CA MET A 68 -0.49 2.41 -1.47
C MET A 68 -0.65 2.35 0.06
N ARG A 69 -0.39 1.19 0.67
CA ARG A 69 -0.46 1.02 2.13
C ARG A 69 0.62 1.85 2.85
N LYS A 70 1.86 1.86 2.34
CA LYS A 70 2.94 2.69 2.90
C LYS A 70 2.60 4.19 2.83
N LEU A 71 2.08 4.66 1.69
CA LEU A 71 1.62 6.05 1.54
C LEU A 71 0.51 6.41 2.53
N LEU A 72 -0.45 5.52 2.72
CA LEU A 72 -1.54 5.75 3.67
C LEU A 72 -1.04 5.84 5.11
N ILE A 73 -0.11 4.97 5.51
CA ILE A 73 0.49 4.99 6.84
C ILE A 73 1.28 6.29 7.03
N LEU A 74 2.06 6.71 6.04
CA LEU A 74 2.82 7.96 6.07
C LEU A 74 1.89 9.16 6.24
N ALA A 75 0.87 9.29 5.39
CA ALA A 75 -0.09 10.39 5.48
C ALA A 75 -0.79 10.42 6.84
N ASN A 76 -1.19 9.25 7.36
CA ASN A 76 -1.83 9.15 8.67
C ASN A 76 -0.89 9.54 9.82
N ALA A 77 0.40 9.19 9.74
CA ALA A 77 1.39 9.62 10.73
C ALA A 77 1.61 11.14 10.71
N LEU A 78 1.74 11.73 9.52
CA LEU A 78 1.91 13.18 9.36
C LEU A 78 0.73 13.98 9.91
N ILE A 79 -0.50 13.51 9.66
CA ILE A 79 -1.72 14.15 10.18
C ILE A 79 -1.81 14.00 11.70
N ARG A 80 -1.49 12.80 12.24
CA ARG A 80 -1.51 12.55 13.68
C ARG A 80 -0.51 13.44 14.42
N ASP A 81 0.67 13.62 13.84
CA ASP A 81 1.78 14.38 14.44
C ASP A 81 1.73 15.88 14.08
N ASP A 82 0.66 16.33 13.43
CA ASP A 82 0.43 17.69 12.91
C ASP A 82 1.66 18.31 12.23
N ARG A 83 2.32 17.51 11.37
CA ARG A 83 3.59 17.93 10.74
C ARG A 83 3.59 17.68 9.24
N LYS A 84 4.38 18.50 8.55
CA LYS A 84 4.69 18.29 7.13
C LYS A 84 5.72 17.17 6.98
N TRP A 85 5.73 16.53 5.81
CA TRP A 85 6.73 15.54 5.46
C TRP A 85 8.14 16.15 5.52
N ALA A 86 9.08 15.38 6.05
CA ALA A 86 10.51 15.66 6.01
C ALA A 86 11.25 14.38 5.61
N GLU A 87 12.36 14.52 4.91
CA GLU A 87 13.15 13.39 4.41
C GLU A 87 13.74 12.56 5.55
N THR A 88 14.16 13.23 6.62
CA THR A 88 14.57 12.62 7.88
C THR A 88 13.43 12.77 8.89
N ALA A 89 13.01 11.66 9.50
CA ALA A 89 12.10 11.74 10.64
C ALA A 89 12.83 12.44 11.80
N PRO A 90 12.17 13.34 12.55
CA PRO A 90 12.73 13.92 13.75
C PRO A 90 12.98 12.84 14.83
#